data_AF-A0A2P8WG28-F1
#
_entry.id   AF-A0A2P8WG28-F1
#
_cell.length_a   1.000
_cell.length_b   1.000
_cell.length_c   1.000
_cell.angle_alpha   90.00
_cell.angle_beta   90.00
_cell.angle_gamma   90.00
#
_symmetry.space_group_name_H-M   'P 1'
#
loop_
_entity.id
_entity.type
_entity.pdbx_description
1 polymer ?
#
loop_
_entity_poly.entity_id
_entity_poly.type
_entity_poly.pdbx_seq_one_letter_code
_entity_poly.pdbx_strand_id
1 'polypeptide(L)' 'MQAYRLKTIVSEDGTVTLQGLPFRPGETVEIIVLEEAKAGAESAAKDAPLQGSVLQYDNPFEPVDAEAWELA' A
#
# COMPACT_ATOMS: atom_id res chain seq x y z
N MET A 1 8.97 14.35 11.69
CA MET A 1 9.53 14.55 10.33
C MET A 1 8.37 14.70 9.37
N GLN A 2 8.39 15.71 8.49
CA GLN A 2 7.37 15.91 7.48
C GLN A 2 7.88 15.34 6.15
N ALA A 3 7.23 14.29 5.65
CA ALA A 3 7.63 13.63 4.41
C ALA A 3 6.81 14.16 3.24
N TYR A 4 7.48 14.49 2.13
CA TYR A 4 6.83 14.84 0.88
C TYR A 4 6.93 13.65 -0.08
N ARG A 5 5.80 13.11 -0.53
CA ARG A 5 5.76 11.95 -1.45
C ARG A 5 5.49 12.41 -2.87
N LEU A 6 6.41 12.11 -3.78
CA LEU A 6 6.23 12.22 -5.22
C LEU A 6 6.28 10.82 -5.84
N LYS A 7 5.48 10.57 -6.87
CA LYS A 7 5.55 9.35 -7.68
C LYS A 7 6.16 9.70 -9.04
N THR A 8 7.15 8.95 -9.45
CA THR A 8 7.79 9.08 -10.76
C THR A 8 8.25 7.72 -11.25
N ILE A 9 8.38 7.60 -12.57
CA ILE A 9 8.91 6.40 -13.22
C ILE A 9 10.43 6.58 -13.33
N VAL A 10 11.17 5.49 -13.09
CA VAL A 10 12.62 5.44 -13.30
C VAL A 10 12.88 5.44 -14.81
N SER A 11 13.74 6.33 -15.28
CA SER A 11 14.14 6.40 -16.70
C SER A 11 14.89 5.14 -17.14
N GLU A 12 14.99 4.90 -18.45
CA GLU A 12 15.67 3.70 -19.00
C GLU A 12 17.15 3.59 -18.58
N ASP A 13 17.79 4.72 -18.34
CA ASP A 13 19.17 4.82 -17.85
C ASP A 13 19.30 4.59 -16.33
N GLY A 14 18.20 4.33 -15.64
CA GLY A 14 18.15 4.17 -14.19
C GLY A 14 18.07 5.49 -13.41
N THR A 15 17.92 6.63 -14.09
CA THR A 15 17.89 7.94 -13.45
C THR A 15 16.49 8.31 -12.93
N VAL A 16 16.44 9.01 -11.80
CA VAL A 16 15.24 9.67 -11.27
C VAL A 16 15.49 11.17 -11.15
N THR A 17 14.66 11.98 -11.78
CA THR A 17 14.72 13.45 -11.68
C THR A 17 13.58 13.97 -10.81
N LEU A 18 13.90 14.56 -9.66
CA LEU A 18 12.92 15.19 -8.77
C LEU A 18 12.83 16.69 -9.07
N GLN A 19 11.63 17.20 -9.33
CA GLN A 19 11.40 18.63 -9.62
C GLN A 19 10.30 19.19 -8.72
N GLY A 20 10.37 20.49 -8.43
CA GLY A 20 9.31 21.20 -7.70
C GLY A 20 9.19 20.81 -6.22
N LEU A 21 10.26 20.32 -5.60
CA LEU A 21 10.23 19.98 -4.17
C LEU A 21 10.02 21.26 -3.32
N PRO A 22 9.24 21.19 -2.23
CA PRO A 22 8.91 22.36 -1.40
C PRO A 22 10.04 22.72 -0.41
N PHE A 23 11.30 22.65 -0.84
CA PHE A 23 12.48 22.95 -0.05
C PHE A 23 13.20 24.20 -0.57
N ARG A 24 13.88 24.90 0.32
CA ARG A 24 14.66 26.08 -0.02
C ARG A 24 16.12 25.72 -0.32
N PRO A 25 16.84 26.56 -1.08
CA PRO A 25 18.28 26.37 -1.29
C PRO A 25 19.04 26.28 0.04
N GLY A 26 19.90 25.26 0.18
CA GLY A 26 20.72 25.04 1.37
C GLY A 26 20.08 24.16 2.46
N GLU A 27 18.83 23.74 2.29
CA GLU A 27 18.21 22.78 3.21
C GLU A 27 18.73 21.36 2.95
N THR A 28 19.08 20.66 4.02
CA THR A 28 19.46 19.24 3.97
C THR A 28 18.19 18.39 3.90
N VAL A 29 18.11 17.52 2.91
CA VAL A 29 16.98 16.60 2.72
C VAL A 29 17.48 15.15 2.66
N GLU A 30 16.67 14.24 3.19
CA GLU A 30 16.88 12.79 3.09
C GLU A 30 15.94 12.23 2.01
N ILE A 31 16.45 11.34 1.16
CA ILE A 31 15.69 10.73 0.07
C ILE A 31 15.58 9.23 0.34
N ILE A 32 14.34 8.73 0.34
CA ILE A 32 14.03 7.30 0.46
C ILE A 32 13.34 6.89 -0.85
N VAL A 33 13.92 5.92 -1.55
CA VAL A 33 13.34 5.34 -2.78
C VAL A 33 12.66 4.03 -2.42
N LEU A 34 11.36 3.95 -2.70
CA LEU A 34 10.56 2.75 -2.49
C LEU A 34 10.01 2.28 -3.84
N GLU A 35 10.07 0.98 -4.10
CA GLU A 35 9.34 0.40 -5.23
C GLU A 35 7.84 0.57 -4.97
N GLU A 36 7.11 1.05 -5.97
CA GLU A 36 5.66 1.08 -5.89
C GLU A 36 5.13 -0.33 -6.15
N ALA A 37 4.53 -0.94 -5.12
CA ALA A 37 3.81 -2.18 -5.29
C ALA A 37 2.77 -2.01 -6.41
N LYS A 38 2.82 -2.87 -7.44
CA LYS A 38 1.80 -2.89 -8.48
C LYS A 38 0.44 -3.06 -7.81
N ALA A 39 -0.41 -2.04 -7.90
CA ALA A 39 -1.82 -2.13 -7.58
C ALA A 39 -2.41 -3.26 -8.45
N GLY A 40 -2.51 -4.47 -7.87
CA GLY A 40 -2.86 -5.68 -8.60
C GLY A 40 -2.26 -6.95 -8.01
N ALA A 41 -1.08 -6.89 -7.36
CA ALA A 41 -0.47 -8.09 -6.79
C ALA A 41 -1.21 -8.61 -5.54
N GLU A 42 -1.94 -7.75 -4.82
CA GLU A 42 -2.73 -8.12 -3.63
C GLU A 42 -4.25 -7.99 -3.81
N SER A 43 -4.75 -7.62 -4.99
CA SER A 43 -6.19 -7.32 -5.19
C SER A 43 -6.83 -7.91 -6.44
N ALA A 44 -6.11 -8.71 -7.24
CA ALA A 44 -6.75 -9.46 -8.32
C ALA A 44 -7.89 -10.39 -7.83
N ALA A 45 -7.89 -10.75 -6.54
CA ALA A 45 -8.99 -11.50 -5.91
C ALA A 45 -10.13 -10.63 -5.35
N LYS A 46 -9.91 -9.32 -5.12
CA LYS A 46 -10.89 -8.43 -4.47
C LYS A 46 -11.87 -7.78 -5.45
N ASP A 47 -11.47 -7.63 -6.71
CA ASP A 47 -12.28 -6.96 -7.75
C ASP A 47 -12.98 -7.95 -8.70
N ALA A 48 -12.84 -9.26 -8.47
CA ALA A 48 -13.55 -10.27 -9.24
C ALA A 48 -15.03 -10.36 -8.78
N PRO A 49 -16.01 -10.42 -9.70
CA PRO A 49 -17.40 -10.63 -9.31
C PRO A 49 -17.55 -11.95 -8.54
N LEU A 50 -18.24 -11.90 -7.40
CA LEU A 50 -18.54 -13.10 -6.60
C LEU A 50 -19.55 -14.02 -7.30
N GLN A 51 -20.18 -13.56 -8.38
CA GLN A 51 -21.11 -14.34 -9.18
C GLN A 51 -20.42 -15.58 -9.77
N GLY A 52 -20.85 -16.77 -9.31
CA GLY A 52 -20.31 -18.05 -9.75
C GLY A 52 -19.09 -18.56 -8.96
N SER A 53 -18.62 -17.81 -7.96
CA SER A 53 -17.60 -18.31 -7.03
C SER A 53 -18.20 -19.23 -5.98
N VAL A 54 -17.41 -20.20 -5.52
CA VAL A 54 -17.76 -21.07 -4.39
C VAL A 54 -17.11 -20.45 -3.14
N LEU A 55 -17.95 -19.96 -2.22
CA LEU A 55 -17.49 -19.47 -0.93
C LEU A 55 -17.32 -20.67 0.02
N GLN A 56 -16.09 -20.88 0.47
CA GLN A 56 -15.79 -21.84 1.55
C GLN A 56 -15.85 -21.10 2.88
N TYR A 57 -16.65 -21.62 3.81
CA TYR A 57 -16.68 -21.16 5.19
C TYR A 57 -15.87 -22.13 6.02
N ASP A 58 -14.72 -21.69 6.51
CA ASP A 58 -13.97 -22.44 7.49
C ASP A 58 -14.61 -22.23 8.87
N ASN A 59 -15.05 -23.32 9.50
CA ASN A 59 -15.68 -23.34 10.83
C ASN A 59 -16.80 -22.29 11.06
N PRO A 60 -17.89 -22.30 10.26
CA PRO A 60 -18.95 -21.27 10.32
C PRO A 60 -19.72 -21.20 11.64
N PHE A 61 -19.55 -22.19 12.52
CA PHE A 61 -20.24 -22.31 13.80
C PHE A 61 -19.31 -22.23 15.00
N GLU A 62 -18.01 -21.96 14.80
CA GLU A 62 -17.14 -21.69 15.93
C GLU A 62 -17.63 -20.42 16.64
N PRO A 63 -17.72 -20.46 17.98
CA PRO A 63 -18.11 -19.29 18.74
C PRO A 63 -17.11 -18.17 18.46
N VAL A 64 -17.62 -16.97 18.20
CA VAL A 64 -16.79 -15.78 18.17
C VAL A 64 -16.03 -15.69 19.50
N ASP A 65 -14.75 -15.36 19.42
CA ASP A 65 -13.91 -15.27 20.61
C ASP A 65 -14.53 -14.26 21.59
N ALA A 66 -15.00 -14.76 22.73
CA ALA A 66 -15.66 -13.95 23.74
C ALA A 66 -14.71 -12.90 24.31
N GLU A 67 -13.40 -13.19 24.32
CA GLU A 67 -12.35 -12.29 24.79
C GLU A 67 -12.11 -11.11 23.82
N ALA A 68 -12.51 -11.24 22.55
CA ALA A 68 -12.41 -10.14 21.58
C ALA A 68 -13.47 -9.04 21.77
N TRP A 69 -14.50 -9.29 22.60
CA TRP A 69 -15.56 -8.34 22.91
C TRP A 69 -15.34 -7.57 24.22
N GLU A 70 -14.33 -7.94 25.01
CA GLU A 70 -13.95 -7.21 26.22
C GLU A 70 -13.18 -5.94 25.80
N LEU A 71 -13.92 -4.84 25.65
CA LEU A 71 -13.33 -3.50 25.62
C LEU A 71 -12.72 -3.22 27.00
N ALA A 72 -11.42 -2.91 27.00
CA ALA A 72 -10.61 -2.56 28.16
C ALA A 72 -11.29 -1.60 29.18
#